data_AF-A0A1S3HLL0-F1
#
_entry.id   AF-A0A1S3HLL0-F1
#
_cell.length_a   1.000
_cell.length_b   1.000
_cell.length_c   1.000
_cell.angle_alpha   90.00
_cell.angle_beta   90.00
_cell.angle_gamma   90.00
#
_symmetry.space_group_name_H-M   'P 1'
#
loop_
_entity.id
_entity.type
_entity.pdbx_description
1 polymer ?
#
loop_
_entity_poly.entity_id
_entity_poly.type
_entity_poly.pdbx_seq_one_letter_code
_entity_poly.pdbx_strand_id
1 'polypeptide(L)'
;MNLWRVVVCLVAAWVLILVYLSTMVMQPSDTGDKMERQLTKAMEEILLLKKQNLELQRLTNELRDVRLVVGVGGENSAAVKLLQNKLNEANREIRQLNLQMGDKAPLNQAEGDAVAGSKILSDGPSAEHEKLRRKLYNGVTELWYFIRSELKKIKNVAKDNRQLNTKVNDLLDDAGHQERSILTDLHSLSQIDGAEDWRKKEAKDLEALVQRRFHYLQNPKDCQNAKKLICNVNKGCGFGCQIHHVAYCFILAYATERTMILQSSGWRYSSGGWEKVFMPVSDSCRNAAAKSSRGWGRKYTGNK
;
A
#
# COMPACT_ATOMS: atom_id res chain seq x y z
N MET A 1 -50.92 -36.84 19.39
CA MET A 1 -50.49 -35.99 18.25
C MET A 1 -49.51 -36.83 17.43
N ASN A 2 -49.91 -37.25 16.23
CA ASN A 2 -49.28 -38.38 15.55
C ASN A 2 -47.87 -38.00 15.08
N LEU A 3 -46.86 -38.69 15.60
CA LEU A 3 -45.43 -38.47 15.38
C LEU A 3 -45.05 -38.31 13.89
N TRP A 4 -45.76 -39.03 13.02
CA TRP A 4 -45.61 -38.97 11.56
C TRP A 4 -45.85 -37.56 10.98
N ARG A 5 -46.80 -36.79 11.52
CA ARG A 5 -47.06 -35.42 11.04
C ARG A 5 -45.90 -34.47 11.34
N VAL A 6 -45.23 -34.66 12.46
CA VAL A 6 -44.06 -33.86 12.86
C VAL A 6 -42.87 -34.17 11.94
N VAL A 7 -42.66 -35.46 11.63
CA VAL A 7 -41.60 -35.90 10.71
C VAL A 7 -41.79 -35.31 9.31
N VAL A 8 -43.03 -35.33 8.78
CA VAL A 8 -43.32 -34.75 7.46
C VAL A 8 -43.06 -33.24 7.43
N CYS A 9 -43.44 -32.50 8.48
CA CYS A 9 -43.16 -31.07 8.57
C CYS A 9 -41.67 -30.75 8.63
N LEU A 10 -40.87 -31.56 9.34
CA LEU A 10 -39.42 -31.37 9.42
C LEU A 10 -38.72 -31.64 8.09
N VAL A 11 -39.14 -32.68 7.36
CA VAL A 11 -38.59 -32.97 6.03
C VAL A 11 -38.96 -31.86 5.03
N ALA A 12 -40.20 -31.37 5.06
CA ALA A 12 -40.61 -30.25 4.20
C ALA A 12 -39.82 -28.97 4.48
N ALA A 13 -39.59 -28.64 5.76
CA ALA A 13 -38.76 -27.50 6.16
C ALA A 13 -37.30 -27.68 5.71
N TRP A 14 -36.76 -28.89 5.80
CA TRP A 14 -35.40 -29.18 5.36
C TRP A 14 -35.22 -29.03 3.84
N VAL A 15 -36.18 -29.51 3.04
CA VAL A 15 -36.17 -29.34 1.58
C VAL A 15 -36.27 -27.87 1.18
N LEU A 16 -37.12 -27.08 1.85
CA LEU A 16 -37.22 -25.64 1.61
C LEU A 16 -35.92 -24.89 1.90
N ILE A 17 -35.19 -25.28 2.95
CA ILE A 17 -33.87 -24.72 3.27
C ILE A 17 -32.87 -25.08 2.17
N LEU A 18 -32.87 -26.31 1.66
CA LEU A 18 -31.96 -26.70 0.58
C LEU A 18 -32.22 -25.93 -0.72
N VAL A 19 -33.49 -25.70 -1.07
CA VAL A 19 -33.86 -24.90 -2.25
C VAL A 19 -33.50 -23.43 -2.06
N TYR A 20 -33.67 -22.89 -0.85
CA TYR A 20 -33.25 -21.51 -0.54
C TYR A 20 -31.73 -21.34 -0.63
N LEU A 21 -30.96 -22.30 -0.13
CA LEU A 21 -29.50 -22.25 -0.21
C LEU A 21 -28.97 -22.44 -1.64
N SER A 22 -29.61 -23.28 -2.46
CA SER A 22 -29.21 -23.48 -3.85
C SER A 22 -29.49 -22.25 -4.73
N THR A 23 -30.59 -21.55 -4.48
CA THR A 23 -30.92 -20.29 -5.20
C THR A 23 -30.04 -19.11 -4.80
N MET A 24 -29.49 -19.10 -3.59
CA MET A 24 -28.50 -18.11 -3.13
C MET A 24 -27.10 -18.32 -3.74
N VAL A 25 -26.75 -19.55 -4.11
CA VAL A 25 -25.47 -19.89 -4.76
C VAL A 25 -25.46 -19.58 -6.27
N MET A 26 -26.64 -19.50 -6.90
CA MET A 26 -26.81 -19.30 -8.35
C MET A 26 -27.13 -17.84 -8.75
N GLN A 27 -26.80 -16.85 -7.92
CA GLN A 27 -26.79 -15.45 -8.38
C GLN A 27 -25.51 -15.19 -9.19
N PRO A 28 -25.59 -14.72 -10.45
CA PRO A 28 -24.41 -14.37 -11.23
C PRO A 28 -23.68 -13.25 -10.52
N SER A 29 -22.53 -13.58 -9.94
CA SER A 29 -21.73 -12.64 -9.18
C SER A 29 -20.91 -11.78 -10.14
N ASP A 30 -21.07 -10.46 -10.06
CA ASP A 30 -20.34 -9.40 -10.78
C ASP A 30 -18.79 -9.47 -10.57
N THR A 31 -18.34 -10.44 -9.77
CA THR A 31 -16.95 -10.85 -9.53
C THR A 31 -16.34 -11.64 -10.68
N GLY A 32 -17.12 -12.37 -11.50
CA GLY A 32 -16.61 -13.13 -12.65
C GLY A 32 -15.96 -12.22 -13.70
N ASP A 33 -16.70 -11.20 -14.14
CA ASP A 33 -16.23 -10.23 -15.14
C ASP A 33 -15.03 -9.41 -14.65
N LYS A 34 -14.97 -9.10 -13.35
CA LYS A 34 -13.81 -8.41 -12.74
C LYS A 34 -12.58 -9.30 -12.71
N MET A 35 -12.77 -10.59 -12.41
CA MET A 35 -11.68 -11.57 -12.36
C MET A 35 -11.12 -11.85 -13.76
N GLU A 36 -11.95 -11.94 -14.79
CA GLU A 36 -11.49 -12.07 -16.18
C GLU A 36 -10.71 -10.83 -16.66
N ARG A 37 -11.19 -9.63 -16.31
CA ARG A 37 -10.48 -8.37 -16.62
C ARG A 37 -9.16 -8.24 -15.88
N GLN A 38 -9.07 -8.77 -14.66
CA GLN A 38 -7.81 -8.81 -13.92
C GLN A 38 -6.84 -9.86 -14.50
N LEU A 39 -7.36 -11.02 -14.92
CA LEU A 39 -6.54 -12.08 -15.51
C LEU A 39 -5.94 -11.65 -16.85
N THR A 40 -6.73 -10.98 -17.69
CA THR A 40 -6.28 -10.45 -18.99
C THR A 40 -5.20 -9.38 -18.83
N LYS A 41 -5.37 -8.45 -17.88
CA LYS A 41 -4.32 -7.47 -17.53
C LYS A 41 -3.05 -8.12 -17.00
N ALA A 42 -3.18 -9.11 -16.11
CA ALA A 42 -2.02 -9.83 -15.58
C ALA A 42 -1.27 -10.61 -16.68
N MET A 43 -1.98 -11.20 -17.64
CA MET A 43 -1.35 -11.86 -18.79
C MET A 43 -0.60 -10.88 -19.69
N GLU A 44 -1.14 -9.69 -19.92
CA GLU A 44 -0.48 -8.64 -20.70
C GLU A 44 0.81 -8.16 -20.03
N GLU A 45 0.78 -7.93 -18.71
CA GLU A 45 1.96 -7.58 -17.92
C GLU A 45 3.02 -8.69 -17.94
N ILE A 46 2.63 -9.96 -17.84
CA ILE A 46 3.55 -11.10 -17.93
C ILE A 46 4.22 -11.17 -19.30
N LEU A 47 3.50 -10.92 -20.39
CA LEU A 47 4.06 -10.91 -21.74
C LEU A 47 5.04 -9.73 -21.91
N LEU A 48 4.71 -8.56 -21.37
CA LEU A 48 5.57 -7.40 -21.37
C LEU A 48 6.87 -7.67 -20.60
N LEU A 49 6.76 -8.21 -19.38
CA LEU A 49 7.90 -8.57 -18.54
C LEU A 49 8.77 -9.64 -19.19
N LYS A 50 8.17 -10.64 -19.84
CA LYS A 50 8.91 -11.67 -20.58
C LYS A 50 9.68 -11.07 -21.76
N LYS A 51 9.08 -10.10 -22.46
CA LYS A 51 9.73 -9.38 -23.56
C LYS A 51 10.93 -8.57 -23.04
N GLN A 52 10.76 -7.82 -21.94
CA GLN A 52 11.83 -7.06 -21.31
C GLN A 52 12.96 -7.98 -20.82
N ASN A 53 12.63 -9.15 -20.27
CA ASN A 53 13.63 -10.11 -19.79
C ASN A 53 14.45 -10.72 -20.95
N LEU A 54 13.80 -11.02 -22.09
CA LEU A 54 14.48 -11.45 -23.31
C LEU A 54 15.39 -10.36 -23.88
N GLU A 55 14.96 -9.10 -23.82
CA GLU A 55 15.75 -7.96 -24.27
C GLU A 55 16.99 -7.73 -23.39
N LEU A 56 16.84 -7.85 -22.06
CA LEU A 56 17.96 -7.83 -21.11
C LEU A 56 18.95 -8.97 -21.35
N GLN A 57 18.45 -10.19 -21.62
CA GLN A 57 19.30 -11.32 -21.97
C GLN A 57 20.05 -11.10 -23.28
N ARG A 58 19.39 -10.48 -24.28
CA ARG A 58 20.03 -10.11 -25.55
C ARG A 58 21.14 -9.09 -25.32
N LEU A 59 20.86 -8.01 -24.58
CA LEU A 59 21.87 -7.00 -24.24
C LEU A 59 23.03 -7.60 -23.43
N THR A 60 22.75 -8.54 -22.53
CA THR A 60 23.79 -9.25 -21.76
C THR A 60 24.64 -10.15 -22.64
N ASN A 61 24.04 -10.84 -23.62
CA ASN A 61 24.76 -11.66 -24.58
C ASN A 61 25.60 -10.80 -25.55
N GLU A 62 25.06 -9.67 -26.01
CA GLU A 62 25.82 -8.70 -26.81
C GLU A 62 27.02 -8.15 -26.02
N LEU A 63 26.86 -7.87 -24.72
CA LEU A 63 27.96 -7.47 -23.84
C LEU A 63 28.96 -8.60 -23.57
N ARG A 64 28.50 -9.85 -23.51
CA ARG A 64 29.37 -11.04 -23.38
C ARG A 64 30.21 -11.24 -24.65
N ASP A 65 29.62 -11.06 -25.82
CA ASP A 65 30.34 -11.15 -27.10
C ASP A 65 31.37 -10.02 -27.23
N VAL A 66 31.04 -8.81 -26.76
CA VAL A 66 32.03 -7.72 -26.63
C VAL A 66 33.14 -8.10 -25.64
N ARG A 67 32.82 -8.72 -24.50
CA ARG A 67 33.83 -9.19 -23.53
C ARG A 67 34.71 -10.31 -24.09
N LEU A 68 34.18 -11.19 -24.94
CA LEU A 68 34.96 -12.22 -25.64
C LEU A 68 35.90 -11.61 -26.68
N VAL A 69 35.48 -10.54 -27.36
CA VAL A 69 36.36 -9.74 -28.23
C VAL A 69 37.45 -9.03 -27.42
N VAL A 70 37.15 -8.55 -26.21
CA VAL A 70 38.11 -7.93 -25.28
C VAL A 70 39.06 -8.95 -24.62
N GLY A 71 38.67 -10.22 -24.54
CA GLY A 71 39.47 -11.29 -23.92
C GLY A 71 40.61 -11.83 -24.80
N VAL A 72 40.64 -11.48 -26.08
CA VAL A 72 41.67 -11.91 -27.04
C VAL A 72 42.48 -10.70 -27.51
N GLY A 73 43.35 -10.20 -26.64
CA GLY A 73 44.62 -9.53 -26.98
C GLY A 73 44.70 -8.51 -28.12
N GLY A 74 43.64 -7.75 -28.43
CA GLY A 74 43.61 -6.78 -29.54
C GLY A 74 43.13 -5.39 -29.14
N GLU A 75 44.03 -4.40 -29.25
CA GLU A 75 43.87 -2.94 -29.17
C GLU A 75 42.67 -2.34 -28.40
N ASN A 76 42.96 -1.87 -27.19
CA ASN A 76 42.09 -1.06 -26.31
C ASN A 76 41.49 0.20 -26.98
N SER A 77 42.01 0.66 -28.12
CA SER A 77 41.53 1.85 -28.82
C SER A 77 40.18 1.64 -29.51
N ALA A 78 39.95 0.46 -30.08
CA ALA A 78 38.74 0.20 -30.87
C ALA A 78 37.49 0.05 -30.00
N ALA A 79 37.59 -0.67 -28.88
CA ALA A 79 36.50 -0.85 -27.92
C ALA A 79 36.11 0.47 -27.22
N VAL A 80 37.10 1.30 -26.86
CA VAL A 80 36.87 2.63 -26.27
C VAL A 80 36.20 3.55 -27.30
N LYS A 81 36.65 3.55 -28.56
CA LYS A 81 36.01 4.32 -29.64
C LYS A 81 34.57 3.87 -29.91
N LEU A 82 34.30 2.56 -29.86
CA LEU A 82 32.95 2.02 -30.04
C LEU A 82 32.01 2.44 -28.90
N LEU A 83 32.48 2.37 -27.65
CA LEU A 83 31.71 2.82 -26.49
C LEU A 83 31.47 4.34 -26.52
N GLN A 84 32.48 5.12 -26.91
CA GLN A 84 32.36 6.57 -27.09
C GLN A 84 31.30 6.91 -28.16
N ASN A 85 31.31 6.18 -29.28
CA ASN A 85 30.36 6.36 -30.36
C ASN A 85 28.93 6.00 -29.92
N LYS A 86 28.74 4.89 -29.22
CA LYS A 86 27.43 4.51 -28.65
C LYS A 86 26.93 5.51 -27.60
N LEU A 87 27.82 6.04 -26.76
CA LEU A 87 27.46 7.08 -25.78
C LEU A 87 27.01 8.37 -26.48
N ASN A 88 27.69 8.75 -27.56
CA ASN A 88 27.33 9.92 -28.37
C ASN A 88 26.00 9.71 -29.11
N GLU A 89 25.70 8.49 -29.54
CA GLU A 89 24.43 8.13 -30.18
C GLU A 89 23.27 8.17 -29.19
N ALA A 90 23.42 7.58 -28.01
CA ALA A 90 22.43 7.66 -26.94
C ALA A 90 22.18 9.12 -26.47
N ASN A 91 23.23 9.93 -26.37
CA ASN A 91 23.10 11.36 -26.06
C ASN A 91 22.36 12.15 -27.15
N ARG A 92 22.45 11.73 -28.42
CA ARG A 92 21.69 12.34 -29.53
C ARG A 92 20.22 11.96 -29.47
N GLU A 93 19.89 10.71 -29.15
CA GLU A 93 18.50 10.27 -28.95
C GLU A 93 17.83 11.02 -27.80
N ILE A 94 18.51 11.15 -26.65
CA ILE A 94 18.00 11.94 -25.51
C ILE A 94 17.75 13.40 -25.92
N ARG A 95 18.64 13.99 -26.73
CA ARG A 95 18.47 15.36 -27.22
C ARG A 95 17.28 15.48 -28.19
N GLN A 96 17.07 14.50 -29.06
CA GLN A 96 15.90 14.45 -29.94
C GLN A 96 14.58 14.30 -29.16
N LEU A 97 14.56 13.46 -28.12
CA LEU A 97 13.40 13.31 -27.24
C LEU A 97 13.11 14.61 -26.48
N ASN A 98 14.13 15.30 -25.98
CA ASN A 98 13.98 16.60 -25.33
C ASN A 98 13.47 17.69 -26.29
N LEU A 99 13.85 17.65 -27.57
CA LEU A 99 13.33 18.55 -28.59
C LEU A 99 11.86 18.24 -28.94
N GLN A 100 11.46 16.97 -28.95
CA GLN A 100 10.05 16.58 -29.12
C GLN A 100 9.16 16.96 -27.92
N MET A 101 9.74 17.07 -26.72
CA MET A 101 9.04 17.55 -25.53
C MET A 101 9.06 19.09 -25.38
N GLY A 102 9.73 19.82 -26.28
CA GLY A 102 9.97 21.27 -26.17
C GLY A 102 8.82 22.21 -26.58
N ASP A 103 7.70 21.70 -27.10
CA ASP A 103 6.58 22.53 -27.61
C ASP A 103 5.45 22.77 -26.59
N LYS A 104 5.73 22.64 -25.29
CA LYS A 104 4.86 23.18 -24.23
C LYS A 104 5.64 24.17 -23.38
N ALA A 105 5.70 25.40 -23.89
CA ALA A 105 6.18 26.55 -23.14
C ALA A 105 5.43 26.68 -21.78
N PRO A 106 6.12 27.04 -20.69
CA PRO A 106 5.47 27.27 -19.41
C PRO A 106 4.74 28.62 -19.43
N LEU A 107 3.45 28.57 -19.09
CA LEU A 107 2.65 29.74 -18.77
C LEU A 107 2.96 30.17 -17.32
N ASN A 108 3.37 31.42 -17.17
CA ASN A 108 3.39 32.28 -15.98
C ASN A 108 4.49 32.07 -14.92
N GLN A 109 5.43 33.00 -14.95
CA GLN A 109 6.09 33.57 -13.78
C GLN A 109 5.05 33.99 -12.73
N ALA A 110 5.11 33.36 -11.56
CA ALA A 110 4.69 33.97 -10.32
C ALA A 110 5.91 33.95 -9.40
N GLU A 111 6.40 35.14 -9.07
CA GLU A 111 7.37 35.37 -8.01
C GLU A 111 6.81 34.83 -6.68
N GLY A 112 7.57 34.00 -6.00
CA GLY A 112 7.19 33.42 -4.72
C GLY A 112 8.21 32.39 -4.25
N ASP A 113 9.11 32.86 -3.38
CA ASP A 113 9.97 32.13 -2.44
C ASP A 113 10.63 30.82 -2.92
N ALA A 114 11.95 30.89 -3.04
CA ALA A 114 12.84 29.77 -3.27
C ALA A 114 12.65 28.68 -2.19
N VAL A 115 11.80 27.70 -2.50
CA VAL A 115 11.75 26.43 -1.78
C VAL A 115 12.97 25.62 -2.23
N ALA A 116 13.97 25.53 -1.36
CA ALA A 116 15.16 24.70 -1.48
C ALA A 116 14.85 23.18 -1.42
N GLY A 117 13.82 22.73 -2.13
CA GLY A 117 13.30 21.35 -2.10
C GLY A 117 13.14 20.70 -3.48
N SER A 118 13.55 21.36 -4.57
CA SER A 118 13.46 20.80 -5.93
C SER A 118 14.83 20.74 -6.60
N LYS A 119 15.80 20.10 -5.92
CA LYS A 119 17.11 19.76 -6.51
C LYS A 119 17.46 18.28 -6.38
N ILE A 120 16.44 17.43 -6.27
CA ILE A 120 16.60 15.98 -6.23
C ILE A 120 15.71 15.46 -7.34
N LEU A 121 16.34 15.10 -8.47
CA LEU A 121 15.89 14.22 -9.56
C LEU A 121 16.63 14.51 -10.89
N SER A 122 17.61 15.42 -10.94
CA SER A 122 18.36 15.68 -12.17
C SER A 122 19.59 14.78 -12.40
N ASP A 123 20.10 14.06 -11.38
CA ASP A 123 21.38 13.32 -11.45
C ASP A 123 21.30 11.82 -11.06
N GLY A 124 20.09 11.27 -10.89
CA GLY A 124 19.91 9.86 -10.49
C GLY A 124 20.28 9.58 -9.02
N PRO A 125 20.34 8.29 -8.61
CA PRO A 125 20.68 7.90 -7.24
C PRO A 125 22.13 8.24 -6.88
N SER A 126 22.39 8.60 -5.62
CA SER A 126 23.77 8.91 -5.20
C SER A 126 24.68 7.68 -5.20
N ALA A 127 25.98 7.94 -5.15
CA ALA A 127 26.97 6.88 -4.99
C ALA A 127 26.74 6.03 -3.73
N GLU A 128 26.30 6.64 -2.63
CA GLU A 128 26.02 5.94 -1.37
C GLU A 128 24.75 5.10 -1.46
N HIS A 129 23.70 5.61 -2.13
CA HIS A 129 22.51 4.83 -2.44
C HIS A 129 22.86 3.56 -3.21
N GLU A 130 23.63 3.69 -4.28
CA GLU A 130 24.04 2.55 -5.11
C GLU A 130 24.99 1.58 -4.37
N LYS A 131 25.83 2.07 -3.46
CA LYS A 131 26.65 1.21 -2.59
C LYS A 131 25.77 0.39 -1.64
N LEU A 132 24.81 1.00 -0.96
CA LEU A 132 23.89 0.31 -0.06
C LEU A 132 23.03 -0.71 -0.82
N ARG A 133 22.50 -0.33 -1.99
CA ARG A 133 21.73 -1.24 -2.85
C ARG A 133 22.53 -2.48 -3.24
N ARG A 134 23.80 -2.32 -3.64
CA ARG A 134 24.69 -3.45 -3.94
C ARG A 134 25.05 -4.26 -2.70
N LYS A 135 25.29 -3.59 -1.56
CA LYS A 135 25.58 -4.25 -0.28
C LYS A 135 24.42 -5.15 0.17
N LEU A 136 23.18 -4.69 0.01
CA LEU A 136 21.97 -5.48 0.27
C LEU A 136 21.89 -6.73 -0.62
N TYR A 137 22.11 -6.56 -1.92
CA TYR A 137 22.13 -7.69 -2.86
C TYR A 137 23.18 -8.74 -2.46
N ASN A 138 24.39 -8.28 -2.13
CA ASN A 138 25.46 -9.16 -1.65
C ASN A 138 25.08 -9.82 -0.31
N GLY A 139 24.51 -9.08 0.64
CA GLY A 139 24.09 -9.61 1.93
C GLY A 139 23.08 -10.75 1.80
N VAL A 140 22.06 -10.59 0.95
CA VAL A 140 21.08 -11.66 0.68
C VAL A 140 21.74 -12.87 0.02
N THR A 141 22.69 -12.64 -0.89
CA THR A 141 23.43 -13.71 -1.56
C THR A 141 24.30 -14.50 -0.58
N GLU A 142 25.03 -13.82 0.29
CA GLU A 142 25.87 -14.43 1.31
C GLU A 142 25.03 -15.18 2.36
N LEU A 143 23.88 -14.64 2.76
CA LEU A 143 22.95 -15.34 3.64
C LEU A 143 22.48 -16.66 3.03
N TRP A 144 22.16 -16.69 1.73
CA TRP A 144 21.80 -17.91 1.04
C TRP A 144 22.97 -18.92 0.99
N TYR A 145 24.18 -18.46 0.70
CA TYR A 145 25.37 -19.32 0.72
C TYR A 145 25.64 -19.89 2.10
N PHE A 146 25.49 -19.08 3.14
CA PHE A 146 25.61 -19.48 4.54
C PHE A 146 24.59 -20.57 4.89
N ILE A 147 23.30 -20.30 4.69
CA ILE A 147 22.22 -21.27 4.96
C ILE A 147 22.46 -22.58 4.21
N ARG A 148 22.78 -22.51 2.91
CA ARG A 148 23.06 -23.71 2.11
C ARG A 148 24.25 -24.51 2.64
N SER A 149 25.30 -23.83 3.11
CA SER A 149 26.49 -24.46 3.68
C SER A 149 26.18 -25.15 5.01
N GLU A 150 25.52 -24.44 5.93
CA GLU A 150 25.18 -24.97 7.26
C GLU A 150 24.17 -26.11 7.19
N LEU A 151 23.14 -26.02 6.33
CA LEU A 151 22.20 -27.12 6.12
C LEU A 151 22.89 -28.40 5.60
N LYS A 152 23.94 -28.28 4.78
CA LYS A 152 24.74 -29.46 4.37
C LYS A 152 25.52 -30.04 5.55
N LYS A 153 26.08 -29.21 6.43
CA LYS A 153 26.77 -29.67 7.65
C LYS A 153 25.81 -30.37 8.60
N ILE A 154 24.65 -29.77 8.84
CA ILE A 154 23.56 -30.34 9.64
C ILE A 154 23.12 -31.70 9.09
N LYS A 155 22.93 -31.84 7.77
CA LYS A 155 22.61 -33.12 7.12
C LYS A 155 23.64 -34.23 7.44
N ASN A 156 24.92 -33.88 7.55
CA ASN A 156 25.98 -34.83 7.87
C ASN A 156 25.98 -35.22 9.36
N VAL A 157 25.63 -34.27 10.23
CA VAL A 157 25.58 -34.44 11.71
C VAL A 157 24.28 -35.06 12.19
N ALA A 158 23.19 -34.99 11.41
CA ALA A 158 21.87 -35.56 11.75
C ALA A 158 21.87 -37.10 12.00
N LYS A 159 23.00 -37.78 11.85
CA LYS A 159 23.24 -39.14 12.34
C LYS A 159 23.42 -39.22 13.87
N ASP A 160 23.64 -38.10 14.54
CA ASP A 160 23.85 -37.96 15.99
C ASP A 160 22.95 -36.84 16.58
N ASN A 161 22.01 -37.21 17.46
CA ASN A 161 20.91 -36.35 17.90
C ASN A 161 21.34 -35.16 18.79
N ARG A 162 22.41 -35.29 19.58
CA ARG A 162 22.81 -34.21 20.52
C ARG A 162 23.58 -33.10 19.81
N GLN A 163 24.44 -33.45 18.87
CA GLN A 163 25.19 -32.49 18.05
C GLN A 163 24.27 -31.73 17.07
N LEU A 164 23.19 -32.39 16.63
CA LEU A 164 22.18 -31.81 15.74
C LEU A 164 21.54 -30.55 16.35
N ASN A 165 21.07 -30.61 17.60
CA ASN A 165 20.41 -29.47 18.25
C ASN A 165 21.34 -28.26 18.40
N THR A 166 22.60 -28.48 18.81
CA THR A 166 23.58 -27.40 18.92
C THR A 166 23.83 -26.76 17.55
N LYS A 167 24.02 -27.56 16.49
CA LYS A 167 24.25 -27.02 15.14
C LYS A 167 23.05 -26.27 14.56
N VAL A 168 21.84 -26.70 14.88
CA VAL A 168 20.63 -25.98 14.50
C VAL A 168 20.54 -24.64 15.23
N ASN A 169 20.84 -24.60 16.53
CA ASN A 169 20.83 -23.35 17.29
C ASN A 169 21.91 -22.38 16.80
N ASP A 170 23.15 -22.84 16.58
CA ASP A 170 24.24 -22.03 16.03
C ASP A 170 23.83 -21.41 14.68
N LEU A 171 23.24 -22.21 13.78
CA LEU A 171 22.73 -21.73 12.49
C LEU A 171 21.65 -20.65 12.65
N LEU A 172 20.70 -20.84 13.57
CA LEU A 172 19.62 -19.88 13.79
C LEU A 172 20.16 -18.54 14.32
N ASP A 173 21.13 -18.58 15.24
CA ASP A 173 21.75 -17.38 15.79
C ASP A 173 22.53 -16.60 14.71
N ASP A 174 23.39 -17.29 13.97
CA ASP A 174 24.20 -16.69 12.90
C ASP A 174 23.33 -16.14 11.75
N ALA A 175 22.30 -16.90 11.34
CA ALA A 175 21.36 -16.44 10.32
C ALA A 175 20.58 -15.21 10.81
N GLY A 176 20.18 -15.18 12.07
CA GLY A 176 19.52 -14.03 12.68
C GLY A 176 20.43 -12.80 12.75
N HIS A 177 21.74 -12.95 12.97
CA HIS A 177 22.69 -11.83 12.90
C HIS A 177 22.82 -11.27 11.47
N GLN A 178 22.92 -12.16 10.48
CA GLN A 178 22.99 -11.73 9.08
C GLN A 178 21.70 -11.07 8.60
N GLU A 179 20.53 -11.60 8.96
CA GLU A 179 19.24 -10.98 8.66
C GLU A 179 19.15 -9.55 9.21
N ARG A 180 19.51 -9.35 10.48
CA ARG A 180 19.50 -8.02 11.11
C ARG A 180 20.45 -7.04 10.44
N SER A 181 21.64 -7.50 10.02
CA SER A 181 22.60 -6.67 9.27
C SER A 181 21.99 -6.17 7.95
N ILE A 182 21.33 -7.06 7.20
CA ILE A 182 20.61 -6.72 5.96
C ILE A 182 19.47 -5.73 6.24
N LEU A 183 18.69 -5.94 7.31
CA LEU A 183 17.60 -5.03 7.70
C LEU A 183 18.13 -3.64 8.08
N THR A 184 19.28 -3.55 8.74
CA THR A 184 19.94 -2.26 9.03
C THR A 184 20.35 -1.55 7.75
N ASP A 185 20.98 -2.26 6.80
CA ASP A 185 21.36 -1.67 5.51
C ASP A 185 20.12 -1.21 4.72
N LEU A 186 19.00 -1.94 4.82
CA LEU A 186 17.74 -1.58 4.17
C LEU A 186 17.13 -0.33 4.80
N HIS A 187 17.19 -0.23 6.13
CA HIS A 187 16.78 0.96 6.85
C HIS A 187 17.63 2.17 6.42
N SER A 188 18.95 2.04 6.38
CA SER A 188 19.84 3.10 5.91
C SER A 188 19.55 3.51 4.46
N LEU A 189 19.29 2.55 3.57
CA LEU A 189 18.91 2.84 2.18
C LEU A 189 17.61 3.64 2.13
N SER A 190 16.66 3.39 3.03
CA SER A 190 15.43 4.17 3.07
C SER A 190 15.72 5.64 3.40
N GLN A 191 16.71 5.97 4.23
CA GLN A 191 16.90 7.36 4.70
C GLN A 191 17.80 8.22 3.79
N ILE A 192 18.61 7.60 2.94
CA ILE A 192 19.64 8.29 2.17
C ILE A 192 19.05 9.20 1.08
N ASP A 193 19.88 10.08 0.52
CA ASP A 193 19.52 11.01 -0.56
C ASP A 193 18.34 11.93 -0.21
N GLY A 194 18.20 12.28 1.07
CA GLY A 194 17.08 13.10 1.56
C GLY A 194 15.72 12.40 1.49
N ALA A 195 15.68 11.10 1.21
CA ALA A 195 14.44 10.35 1.11
C ALA A 195 13.68 10.30 2.44
N GLU A 196 14.38 10.32 3.58
CA GLU A 196 13.75 10.46 4.90
C GLU A 196 13.00 11.79 5.04
N ASP A 197 13.69 12.88 4.76
CA ASP A 197 13.17 14.23 4.91
C ASP A 197 12.00 14.46 3.97
N TRP A 198 12.13 13.99 2.72
CA TRP A 198 11.03 14.00 1.76
C TRP A 198 9.83 13.19 2.25
N ARG A 199 10.01 11.95 2.73
CA ARG A 199 8.89 11.13 3.25
C ARG A 199 8.22 11.78 4.46
N LYS A 200 9.00 12.34 5.39
CA LYS A 200 8.47 13.04 6.58
C LYS A 200 7.67 14.27 6.17
N LYS A 201 8.18 15.05 5.21
CA LYS A 201 7.49 16.23 4.69
C LYS A 201 6.19 15.84 3.98
N GLU A 202 6.26 14.88 3.06
CA GLU A 202 5.08 14.43 2.31
C GLU A 202 4.00 13.85 3.23
N ALA A 203 4.39 13.05 4.24
CA ALA A 203 3.44 12.53 5.23
C ALA A 203 2.73 13.65 6.01
N LYS A 204 3.48 14.68 6.44
CA LYS A 204 2.91 15.85 7.13
C LYS A 204 2.01 16.68 6.20
N ASP A 205 2.40 16.85 4.95
CA ASP A 205 1.62 17.61 3.97
C ASP A 205 0.29 16.91 3.67
N LEU A 206 0.29 15.57 3.54
CA LEU A 206 -0.90 14.74 3.38
C LEU A 206 -1.79 14.74 4.63
N GLU A 207 -1.21 14.63 5.82
CA GLU A 207 -1.94 14.76 7.09
C GLU A 207 -2.64 16.12 7.16
N ALA A 208 -1.91 17.21 6.93
CA ALA A 208 -2.44 18.55 6.99
C ALA A 208 -3.55 18.77 5.94
N LEU A 209 -3.42 18.20 4.74
CA LEU A 209 -4.46 18.22 3.72
C LEU A 209 -5.76 17.55 4.21
N VAL A 210 -5.66 16.33 4.74
CA VAL A 210 -6.82 15.58 5.21
C VAL A 210 -7.46 16.25 6.42
N GLN A 211 -6.66 16.73 7.38
CA GLN A 211 -7.14 17.46 8.55
C GLN A 211 -7.87 18.76 8.16
N ARG A 212 -7.36 19.52 7.19
CA ARG A 212 -8.07 20.70 6.65
C ARG A 212 -9.42 20.34 6.05
N ARG A 213 -9.50 19.22 5.31
CA ARG A 213 -10.76 18.76 4.72
C ARG A 213 -11.76 18.31 5.80
N PHE A 214 -11.31 17.60 6.83
CA PHE A 214 -12.15 17.25 7.98
C PHE A 214 -12.65 18.48 8.72
N HIS A 215 -11.76 19.44 8.99
CA HIS A 215 -12.13 20.69 9.65
C HIS A 215 -13.17 21.47 8.83
N TYR A 216 -12.99 21.57 7.52
CA TYR A 216 -13.95 22.22 6.63
C TYR A 216 -15.33 21.54 6.66
N LEU A 217 -15.36 20.20 6.52
CA LEU A 217 -16.61 19.42 6.54
C LEU A 217 -17.34 19.52 7.89
N GLN A 218 -16.57 19.48 8.98
CA GLN A 218 -17.12 19.51 10.32
C GLN A 218 -17.61 20.89 10.73
N ASN A 219 -17.16 21.96 10.06
CA ASN A 219 -17.48 23.33 10.45
C ASN A 219 -18.25 24.12 9.36
N PRO A 220 -19.51 23.74 9.08
CA PRO A 220 -20.34 24.47 8.13
C PRO A 220 -20.71 25.86 8.70
N LYS A 221 -20.73 26.88 7.82
CA LYS A 221 -21.17 28.24 8.20
C LYS A 221 -22.60 28.29 8.73
N ASP A 222 -23.48 27.45 8.18
CA ASP A 222 -24.87 27.33 8.60
C ASP A 222 -25.17 25.89 9.05
N CYS A 223 -25.11 25.68 10.36
CA CYS A 223 -25.41 24.38 10.95
C CYS A 223 -26.89 23.97 10.80
N GLN A 224 -27.84 24.90 10.64
CA GLN A 224 -29.26 24.54 10.56
C GLN A 224 -29.60 23.85 9.24
N ASN A 225 -28.96 24.28 8.15
CA ASN A 225 -29.17 23.75 6.80
C ASN A 225 -28.11 22.73 6.36
N ALA A 226 -27.04 22.51 7.15
CA ALA A 226 -26.02 21.50 6.85
C ALA A 226 -26.60 20.08 6.79
N LYS A 227 -26.12 19.26 5.85
CA LYS A 227 -26.42 17.82 5.83
C LYS A 227 -25.66 17.15 6.97
N LYS A 228 -26.36 16.40 7.82
CA LYS A 228 -25.78 15.79 9.02
C LYS A 228 -25.79 14.26 8.95
N LEU A 229 -24.83 13.64 9.63
CA LEU A 229 -24.81 12.23 9.96
C LEU A 229 -24.70 12.09 11.47
N ILE A 230 -25.69 11.45 12.10
CA ILE A 230 -25.74 11.27 13.55
C ILE A 230 -25.08 9.93 13.89
N CYS A 231 -24.10 9.95 14.78
CA CYS A 231 -23.42 8.76 15.29
C CYS A 231 -23.59 8.69 16.82
N ASN A 232 -23.88 7.52 17.36
CA ASN A 232 -24.04 7.30 18.79
C ASN A 232 -22.88 6.45 19.32
N VAL A 233 -22.11 6.97 20.27
CA VAL A 233 -20.92 6.28 20.80
C VAL A 233 -21.28 5.08 21.69
N ASN A 234 -22.52 4.99 22.19
CA ASN A 234 -22.97 3.98 23.16
C ASN A 234 -23.27 2.61 22.54
N LYS A 235 -22.37 2.12 21.69
CA LYS A 235 -22.40 0.74 21.23
C LYS A 235 -22.09 -0.20 22.40
N GLY A 236 -22.80 -1.33 22.49
CA GLY A 236 -22.64 -2.34 23.55
C GLY A 236 -21.33 -3.13 23.46
N CYS A 237 -20.18 -2.45 23.62
CA CYS A 237 -18.85 -3.05 23.56
C CYS A 237 -17.81 -2.16 24.30
N GLY A 238 -16.57 -2.62 24.38
CA GLY A 238 -15.46 -1.90 25.03
C GLY A 238 -15.07 -0.59 24.35
N PHE A 239 -14.26 0.23 25.02
CA PHE A 239 -13.81 1.57 24.58
C PHE A 239 -13.24 1.56 23.16
N GLY A 240 -12.27 0.69 22.86
CA GLY A 240 -11.66 0.64 21.52
C GLY A 240 -12.67 0.33 20.41
N CYS A 241 -13.68 -0.51 20.67
CA CYS A 241 -14.76 -0.79 19.73
C CYS A 241 -15.66 0.44 19.51
N GLN A 242 -15.91 1.23 20.56
CA GLN A 242 -16.66 2.48 20.46
C GLN A 242 -15.88 3.55 19.68
N ILE A 243 -14.57 3.70 19.90
CA ILE A 243 -13.72 4.63 19.13
C ILE A 243 -13.68 4.23 17.65
N HIS A 244 -13.49 2.94 17.33
CA HIS A 244 -13.59 2.49 15.94
C HIS A 244 -14.97 2.72 15.33
N HIS A 245 -16.05 2.62 16.11
CA HIS A 245 -17.39 2.97 15.63
C HIS A 245 -17.49 4.46 15.28
N VAL A 246 -16.96 5.36 16.12
CA VAL A 246 -16.91 6.80 15.84
C VAL A 246 -16.07 7.09 14.60
N ALA A 247 -14.89 6.47 14.46
CA ALA A 247 -14.05 6.61 13.27
C ALA A 247 -14.76 6.13 12.00
N TYR A 248 -15.46 4.99 12.05
CA TYR A 248 -16.28 4.49 10.95
C TYR A 248 -17.38 5.48 10.56
N CYS A 249 -18.14 6.01 11.53
CA CYS A 249 -19.13 7.05 11.28
C CYS A 249 -18.50 8.29 10.63
N PHE A 250 -17.29 8.68 11.06
CA PHE A 250 -16.59 9.85 10.55
C PHE A 250 -16.13 9.67 9.09
N ILE A 251 -15.61 8.49 8.74
CA ILE A 251 -15.27 8.13 7.36
C ILE A 251 -16.51 8.16 6.46
N LEU A 252 -17.64 7.64 6.93
CA LEU A 252 -18.93 7.70 6.22
C LEU A 252 -19.45 9.12 6.05
N ALA A 253 -19.35 9.93 7.10
CA ALA A 253 -19.73 11.33 7.08
C ALA A 253 -18.89 12.10 6.05
N TYR A 254 -17.59 11.85 6.02
CA TYR A 254 -16.67 12.37 5.02
C TYR A 254 -17.02 11.94 3.60
N ALA A 255 -17.20 10.63 3.37
CA ALA A 255 -17.52 10.09 2.05
C ALA A 255 -18.88 10.56 1.50
N THR A 256 -19.80 10.99 2.37
CA THR A 256 -21.14 11.45 1.97
C THR A 256 -21.34 12.95 2.10
N GLU A 257 -20.27 13.71 2.37
CA GLU A 257 -20.29 15.16 2.55
C GLU A 257 -21.33 15.61 3.60
N ARG A 258 -21.33 14.92 4.74
CA ARG A 258 -22.21 15.21 5.88
C ARG A 258 -21.36 15.59 7.09
N THR A 259 -21.76 16.62 7.80
CA THR A 259 -21.19 16.95 9.11
C THR A 259 -21.59 15.88 10.11
N MET A 260 -20.62 15.24 10.76
CA MET A 260 -20.87 14.25 11.80
C MET A 260 -21.29 14.95 13.10
N ILE A 261 -22.41 14.50 13.66
CA ILE A 261 -22.89 14.86 15.00
C ILE A 261 -22.71 13.65 15.91
N LEU A 262 -21.89 13.80 16.95
CA LEU A 262 -21.61 12.75 17.91
C LEU A 262 -22.56 12.86 19.11
N GLN A 263 -23.33 11.80 19.35
CA GLN A 263 -24.17 11.67 20.55
C GLN A 263 -23.42 10.82 21.58
N SER A 264 -23.07 11.44 22.70
CA SER A 264 -22.33 10.82 23.81
C SER A 264 -23.00 10.94 25.17
N SER A 265 -24.27 11.33 25.23
CA SER A 265 -25.03 11.33 26.48
C SER A 265 -25.13 9.91 27.04
N GLY A 266 -24.90 9.72 28.34
CA GLY A 266 -24.94 8.40 28.98
C GLY A 266 -23.77 7.49 28.61
N TRP A 267 -22.64 8.05 28.17
CA TRP A 267 -21.47 7.27 27.83
C TRP A 267 -20.87 6.57 29.05
N ARG A 268 -20.76 5.24 28.97
CA ARG A 268 -20.29 4.37 30.06
C ARG A 268 -18.93 4.77 30.64
N TYR A 269 -18.05 5.32 29.80
CA TYR A 269 -16.68 5.68 30.19
C TYR A 269 -16.56 7.11 30.73
N SER A 270 -17.56 7.96 30.48
CA SER A 270 -17.64 9.32 31.01
C SER A 270 -19.09 9.76 30.97
N SER A 271 -19.73 9.85 32.14
CA SER A 271 -21.14 10.26 32.26
C SER A 271 -21.38 11.67 31.69
N GLY A 272 -20.37 12.53 31.70
CA GLY A 272 -20.40 13.85 31.08
C GLY A 272 -20.15 13.87 29.57
N GLY A 273 -19.99 12.72 28.93
CA GLY A 273 -19.85 12.58 27.48
C GLY A 273 -18.42 12.68 26.97
N TRP A 274 -18.31 12.78 25.64
CA TRP A 274 -17.06 12.83 24.88
C TRP A 274 -16.19 14.03 25.26
N GLU A 275 -16.82 15.19 25.41
CA GLU A 275 -16.19 16.49 25.61
C GLU A 275 -15.52 16.66 26.99
N LYS A 276 -15.67 15.69 27.89
CA LYS A 276 -14.93 15.64 29.16
C LYS A 276 -13.48 15.22 28.99
N VAL A 277 -13.16 14.50 27.91
CA VAL A 277 -11.84 13.91 27.66
C VAL A 277 -11.26 14.31 26.31
N PHE A 278 -12.10 14.65 25.34
CA PHE A 278 -11.69 15.02 23.99
C PHE A 278 -12.30 16.35 23.56
N MET A 279 -11.71 16.97 22.54
CA MET A 279 -12.34 18.11 21.89
C MET A 279 -13.62 17.68 21.16
N PRO A 280 -14.62 18.57 21.05
CA PRO A 280 -15.82 18.31 20.27
C PRO A 280 -15.46 18.07 18.80
N VAL A 281 -16.22 17.21 18.11
CA VAL A 281 -15.95 16.85 16.72
C VAL A 281 -16.23 18.01 15.74
N SER A 282 -16.89 19.07 16.19
CA SER A 282 -17.18 20.28 15.42
C SER A 282 -17.20 21.47 16.35
N ASP A 283 -16.67 22.61 15.92
CA ASP A 283 -16.71 23.85 16.69
C ASP A 283 -17.98 24.66 16.40
N SER A 284 -18.50 24.60 15.18
CA SER A 284 -19.65 25.41 14.74
C SER A 284 -20.97 24.64 14.63
N CYS A 285 -20.94 23.30 14.62
CA CYS A 285 -22.15 22.50 14.42
C CYS A 285 -22.22 21.26 15.30
N ARG A 286 -22.83 21.42 16.48
CA ARG A 286 -22.90 20.38 17.54
C ARG A 286 -24.29 19.80 17.77
N ASN A 287 -25.31 20.33 17.10
CA ASN A 287 -26.69 19.89 17.29
C ASN A 287 -27.22 19.04 16.12
N ALA A 288 -28.11 18.11 16.44
CA ALA A 288 -28.76 17.23 15.47
C ALA A 288 -29.99 17.85 14.79
N ALA A 289 -30.28 19.14 15.01
CA ALA A 289 -31.49 19.79 14.48
C ALA A 289 -31.48 19.75 12.95
N ALA A 290 -32.57 19.28 12.34
CA ALA A 290 -32.71 19.19 10.89
C ALA A 290 -34.20 19.24 10.51
N LYS A 291 -34.50 19.72 9.29
CA LYS A 291 -35.87 19.73 8.74
C LYS A 291 -36.45 18.31 8.55
N SER A 292 -35.58 17.31 8.36
CA SER A 292 -35.96 15.90 8.22
C SER A 292 -34.84 14.98 8.71
N SER A 293 -35.17 13.85 9.31
CA SER A 293 -34.22 12.81 9.74
C SER A 293 -34.71 11.42 9.33
N ARG A 294 -33.77 10.50 9.03
CA ARG A 294 -34.08 9.12 8.67
C ARG A 294 -32.99 8.15 9.10
N GLY A 295 -33.37 6.90 9.34
CA GLY A 295 -32.44 5.80 9.51
C GLY A 295 -31.72 5.47 8.20
N TRP A 296 -30.44 5.11 8.30
CA TRP A 296 -29.63 4.71 7.15
C TRP A 296 -30.26 3.51 6.42
N GLY A 297 -30.38 3.58 5.10
CA GLY A 297 -30.91 2.48 4.27
C GLY A 297 -32.42 2.25 4.32
N ARG A 298 -33.21 2.98 5.11
CA ARG A 298 -34.68 2.87 5.06
C ARG A 298 -35.23 3.56 3.80
N LYS A 299 -36.08 2.85 3.03
CA LYS A 299 -36.83 3.41 1.88
C LYS A 299 -37.79 4.51 2.36
N TYR A 300 -37.96 5.55 1.54
CA TYR A 300 -38.89 6.65 1.82
C TYR A 300 -40.33 6.11 1.83
N THR A 301 -40.92 6.02 3.02
CA THR A 301 -42.37 5.91 3.18
C THR A 301 -42.88 7.32 3.43
N GLY A 302 -43.11 8.08 2.36
CA GLY A 302 -43.76 9.38 2.48
C GLY A 302 -45.12 9.20 3.17
N ASN A 303 -45.36 9.95 4.24
CA ASN A 303 -46.72 10.11 4.73
C ASN A 303 -47.50 10.87 3.65
N LYS A 304 -48.59 10.26 3.18
CA LYS A 304 -49.73 11.00 2.63
C LYS A 304 -50.38 11.81 3.74
#